data_AF-A0AAD4CRM2-F1
#
_entry.id   AF-A0AAD4CRM2-F1
#
_cell.length_a   1.000
_cell.length_b   1.000
_cell.length_c   1.000
_cell.angle_alpha   90.00
_cell.angle_beta   90.00
_cell.angle_gamma   90.00
#
_symmetry.space_group_name_H-M   'P 1'
#
loop_
_entity.id
_entity.type
_entity.pdbx_description
1 polymer ?
#
loop_
_entity_poly.entity_id
_entity_poly.type
_entity_poly.pdbx_seq_one_letter_code
_entity_poly.pdbx_strand_id
1 'polypeptide(L)'
;MPTPVPIRDDETGAYNMRDLDGLEWNTGGDEVASGSVPSNGGAPSSPPIQYSDGVVQETLDLDSRQREADIVMEQMRHALGVDVLGWVSNSEYEAVKELAGEMKARMLEAAKTAEGITGVRDHFPFDDFDEST
;
A
#
# COMPACT_ATOMS: atom_id res chain seq x y z
N MET A 1 6.92 -19.74 -37.12
CA MET A 1 5.62 -19.67 -36.43
C MET A 1 5.89 -20.05 -34.98
N PRO A 2 6.05 -19.09 -34.04
CA PRO A 2 6.18 -19.46 -32.64
C PRO A 2 4.84 -20.01 -32.15
N THR A 3 4.89 -21.16 -31.48
CA THR A 3 3.76 -21.84 -30.88
C THR A 3 3.23 -21.06 -29.67
N PRO A 4 1.92 -21.08 -29.37
CA PRO A 4 1.37 -20.39 -28.21
C PRO A 4 1.92 -21.03 -26.92
N VAL A 5 2.33 -20.20 -25.97
CA VAL A 5 2.69 -20.63 -24.61
C VAL A 5 1.39 -20.76 -23.82
N PRO A 6 1.12 -21.88 -23.12
CA PRO A 6 -0.10 -22.04 -22.35
C PRO A 6 -0.10 -21.06 -21.17
N ILE A 7 -1.19 -20.31 -21.03
CA ILE A 7 -1.48 -19.51 -19.83
C ILE A 7 -1.62 -20.51 -18.69
N ARG A 8 -0.77 -20.41 -17.68
CA ARG A 8 -0.85 -21.23 -16.47
C ARG A 8 -1.97 -20.64 -15.62
N ASP A 9 -3.09 -21.34 -15.54
CA ASP A 9 -4.13 -21.11 -14.56
C ASP A 9 -3.57 -21.47 -13.17
N ASP A 10 -2.92 -20.53 -12.50
CA ASP A 10 -2.57 -20.66 -11.08
C ASP A 10 -2.47 -19.28 -10.43
N GLU A 11 -3.61 -18.65 -10.16
CA GLU A 11 -3.67 -17.53 -9.20
C GLU A 11 -4.90 -17.66 -8.30
N THR A 12 -4.96 -18.76 -7.56
CA THR A 12 -5.43 -18.71 -6.16
C THR A 12 -4.23 -18.52 -5.25
N GLY A 13 -3.48 -17.44 -5.50
CA GLY A 13 -2.38 -17.00 -4.64
C GLY A 13 -2.95 -16.21 -3.48
N ALA A 14 -3.33 -16.89 -2.40
CA ALA A 14 -3.34 -16.25 -1.10
C ALA A 14 -1.90 -15.79 -0.84
N TYR A 15 -1.60 -14.51 -1.09
CA TYR A 15 -0.30 -13.93 -0.76
C TYR A 15 -0.08 -14.15 0.74
N ASN A 16 0.78 -15.11 1.09
CA ASN A 16 1.07 -15.33 2.49
C ASN A 16 1.79 -14.09 3.00
N MET A 17 1.33 -13.56 4.14
CA MET A 17 1.96 -12.44 4.87
C MET A 17 3.44 -12.68 5.23
N ARG A 18 3.98 -13.89 4.98
CA ARG A 18 5.38 -14.28 5.21
C ARG A 18 6.26 -14.24 3.95
N ASP A 19 5.67 -14.04 2.78
CA ASP A 19 6.41 -14.03 1.51
C ASP A 19 6.89 -12.63 1.11
N LEU A 20 6.52 -11.59 1.89
CA LEU A 20 6.92 -10.19 1.66
C LEU A 20 8.11 -9.73 2.53
N ASP A 21 8.64 -10.58 3.40
CA ASP A 21 9.88 -10.33 4.15
C ASP A 21 11.13 -10.22 3.24
N GLY A 22 10.97 -10.50 1.94
CA GLY A 22 12.03 -10.51 0.93
C GLY A 22 12.09 -9.30 -0.01
N LEU A 23 11.21 -8.29 0.13
CA LEU A 23 11.41 -7.02 -0.57
C LEU A 23 12.43 -6.17 0.20
N GLU A 24 13.66 -6.66 0.17
CA GLU A 24 14.88 -5.94 0.51
C GLU A 24 14.83 -4.60 -0.24
N TRP A 25 14.60 -3.50 0.48
CA TRP A 25 14.88 -2.18 -0.04
C TRP A 25 16.32 -2.22 -0.51
N ASN A 26 16.53 -2.15 -1.83
CA ASN A 26 17.85 -2.07 -2.45
C ASN A 26 18.57 -0.87 -1.81
N THR A 27 19.34 -1.16 -0.77
CA THR A 27 20.18 -0.19 -0.09
C THR A 27 21.38 -0.14 -1.00
N GLY A 28 21.27 0.66 -2.07
CA GLY A 28 22.35 0.90 -3.01
C GLY A 28 23.58 1.30 -2.22
N GLY A 29 24.47 0.32 -2.03
CA GLY A 29 25.73 0.49 -1.35
C GLY A 29 26.63 1.33 -2.24
N ASP A 30 26.74 2.61 -1.93
CA ASP A 30 27.99 3.30 -2.21
C ASP A 30 29.01 2.69 -1.24
N GLU A 31 29.79 1.71 -1.74
CA GLU A 31 30.92 1.13 -1.04
C GLU A 31 31.90 2.25 -0.67
N VAL A 32 31.78 2.78 0.54
CA VAL A 32 32.89 3.50 1.15
C VAL A 32 33.96 2.46 1.49
N ALA A 33 34.91 2.32 0.57
CA ALA A 33 36.13 1.55 0.77
C ALA A 33 36.69 1.87 2.16
N SER A 34 36.85 0.83 2.98
CA SER A 34 37.47 0.91 4.30
C SER A 34 38.95 1.26 4.13
N GLY A 35 39.22 2.56 3.94
CA GLY A 35 40.53 3.14 4.12
C GLY A 35 40.87 3.05 5.58
N SER A 36 41.81 2.16 5.92
CA SER A 36 42.30 1.99 7.28
C SER A 36 42.97 3.28 7.76
N VAL A 37 42.22 4.08 8.52
CA VAL A 37 42.74 5.24 9.24
C VAL A 37 43.29 4.74 10.58
N PRO A 38 44.55 5.07 10.97
CA PRO A 38 45.12 4.59 12.21
C PRO A 38 44.25 5.01 13.40
N SER A 39 43.77 4.00 14.13
CA SER A 39 42.91 4.14 15.31
C SER A 39 43.70 4.78 16.44
N ASN A 40 43.41 6.05 16.73
CA ASN A 40 43.71 6.63 18.03
C ASN A 40 42.47 6.39 18.91
N GLY A 41 42.64 5.64 19.99
CA GLY A 41 41.56 4.96 20.72
C GLY A 41 40.53 5.86 21.41
N GLY A 42 39.55 6.36 20.65
CA GLY A 42 38.27 6.88 21.14
C GLY A 42 37.13 6.00 20.63
N ALA A 43 36.18 5.64 21.50
CA ALA A 43 34.96 4.95 21.09
C ALA A 43 34.29 5.71 19.93
N PRO A 44 33.71 5.01 18.93
CA PRO A 44 33.05 5.67 17.83
C PRO A 44 31.98 6.61 18.39
N SER A 45 32.13 7.91 18.15
CA SER A 45 31.15 8.90 18.56
C SER A 45 29.83 8.57 17.87
N SER A 46 28.75 8.52 18.64
CA SER A 46 27.41 8.30 18.10
C SER A 46 27.12 9.28 16.95
N PRO A 47 26.32 8.86 15.95
CA PRO A 47 26.05 9.69 14.78
C PRO A 47 25.44 11.04 15.20
N PRO A 48 25.68 12.13 14.42
CA PRO A 48 25.20 13.47 14.76
C PRO A 48 23.67 13.57 14.86
N ILE A 49 22.96 12.65 14.21
CA ILE A 49 21.49 12.54 14.25
C ILE A 49 21.16 11.22 14.94
N GLN A 50 20.35 11.30 15.98
CA GLN A 50 19.81 10.16 16.69
C GLN A 50 18.31 10.36 16.85
N TYR A 51 17.55 9.30 16.54
CA TYR A 51 16.13 9.24 16.83
C TYR A 51 15.94 8.49 18.13
N SER A 52 15.01 8.94 18.96
CA SER A 52 14.60 8.15 20.11
C SER A 52 13.88 6.89 19.65
N ASP A 53 14.01 5.80 20.41
CA ASP A 53 13.32 4.53 20.12
C ASP A 53 11.81 4.70 19.92
N GLY A 54 11.18 5.64 20.63
CA GLY A 54 9.75 5.95 20.46
C GLY A 54 9.39 6.47 19.06
N VAL A 55 10.23 7.32 18.48
CA VAL A 55 10.03 7.85 17.11
C VAL A 55 10.24 6.75 16.07
N VAL A 56 11.23 5.87 16.30
CA VAL A 56 11.46 4.71 15.43
C VAL A 56 10.23 3.80 15.45
N GLN A 57 9.73 3.47 16.64
CA GLN A 57 8.57 2.59 16.77
C GLN A 57 7.31 3.20 16.16
N GLU A 58 7.03 4.48 16.44
CA GLU A 58 5.87 5.18 15.85
C GLU A 58 5.94 5.19 14.32
N THR A 59 7.13 5.40 13.75
CA THR A 59 7.34 5.40 12.31
C THR A 59 7.05 4.02 11.70
N LEU A 60 7.53 2.96 12.35
CA LEU A 60 7.27 1.58 11.91
C LEU A 60 5.79 1.21 12.02
N ASP A 61 5.11 1.65 13.09
CA ASP A 61 3.68 1.41 13.27
C ASP A 61 2.84 2.16 12.23
N LEU A 62 3.27 3.36 11.83
CA LEU A 62 2.63 4.11 10.74
C LEU A 62 2.83 3.43 9.38
N ASP A 63 4.06 3.01 9.09
CA ASP A 63 4.42 2.28 7.87
C ASP A 63 3.64 0.96 7.74
N SER A 64 3.48 0.22 8.84
CA SER A 64 2.64 -0.99 8.88
C SER A 64 1.18 -0.68 8.54
N ARG A 65 0.59 0.38 9.12
CA ARG A 65 -0.80 0.78 8.83
C ARG A 65 -0.97 1.24 7.38
N GLN A 66 0.03 1.92 6.83
CA GLN A 66 -0.01 2.37 5.44
C GLN A 66 0.04 1.18 4.47
N ARG A 67 0.92 0.20 4.70
CA ARG A 67 0.95 -1.02 3.88
C ARG A 67 -0.37 -1.78 3.89
N GLU A 68 -1.01 -1.88 5.06
CA GLU A 68 -2.33 -2.51 5.17
C GLU A 68 -3.38 -1.74 4.35
N ALA A 69 -3.36 -0.40 4.43
CA ALA A 69 -4.25 0.44 3.63
C ALA A 69 -4.01 0.28 2.12
N ASP A 70 -2.75 0.23 1.69
CA ASP A 70 -2.38 0.05 0.27
C ASP A 70 -2.88 -1.28 -0.28
N ILE A 71 -2.78 -2.37 0.49
CA ILE A 71 -3.30 -3.69 0.12
C ILE A 71 -4.82 -3.65 -0.03
N VAL A 72 -5.52 -3.07 0.94
CA VAL A 72 -6.99 -2.95 0.89
C VAL A 72 -7.42 -2.11 -0.32
N MET A 73 -6.71 -1.03 -0.62
CA MET A 73 -6.98 -0.19 -1.78
C MET A 73 -6.75 -0.91 -3.11
N GLU A 74 -5.70 -1.73 -3.22
CA GLU A 74 -5.47 -2.57 -4.41
C GLU A 74 -6.61 -3.57 -4.62
N GLN A 75 -7.05 -4.24 -3.55
CA GLN A 75 -8.18 -5.17 -3.60
C GLN A 75 -9.48 -4.48 -4.02
N MET A 76 -9.74 -3.27 -3.50
CA MET A 76 -10.93 -2.49 -3.88
C MET A 76 -10.89 -2.06 -5.35
N ARG A 77 -9.74 -1.55 -5.85
CA ARG A 77 -9.57 -1.20 -7.27
C ARG A 77 -9.84 -2.40 -8.18
N HIS A 78 -9.25 -3.54 -7.85
CA HIS A 78 -9.44 -4.77 -8.62
C HIS A 78 -10.91 -5.20 -8.63
N ALA A 79 -11.59 -5.15 -7.48
CA ALA A 79 -13.00 -5.52 -7.37
C ALA A 79 -13.93 -4.58 -8.15
N LEU A 80 -13.59 -3.30 -8.25
CA LEU A 80 -14.33 -2.31 -9.03
C LEU A 80 -13.95 -2.30 -10.51
N GLY A 81 -12.89 -3.02 -10.92
CA GLY A 81 -12.37 -2.94 -12.30
C GLY A 81 -11.81 -1.57 -12.65
N VAL A 82 -11.41 -0.79 -11.65
CA VAL A 82 -10.82 0.55 -11.80
C VAL A 82 -9.34 0.39 -12.06
N ASP A 83 -8.82 1.04 -13.10
CA ASP A 83 -7.40 1.01 -13.38
C ASP A 83 -6.56 1.83 -12.37
N VAL A 84 -5.23 1.75 -12.50
CA VAL A 84 -4.28 2.49 -11.65
C VAL A 84 -4.48 4.00 -11.69
N LEU A 85 -5.09 4.53 -12.76
CA LEU A 85 -5.34 5.95 -12.94
C LEU A 85 -6.76 6.36 -12.49
N GLY A 86 -7.58 5.43 -12.01
CA GLY A 86 -8.96 5.71 -11.61
C GLY A 86 -9.98 5.61 -12.74
N TRP A 87 -9.59 5.14 -13.94
CA TRP A 87 -10.51 5.04 -15.07
C TRP A 87 -11.30 3.73 -15.10
N VAL A 88 -12.54 3.83 -15.56
CA VAL A 88 -13.46 2.72 -15.82
C VAL A 88 -13.93 2.81 -17.27
N SER A 89 -14.20 1.66 -17.89
CA SER A 89 -14.77 1.64 -19.24
C SER A 89 -16.19 2.23 -19.25
N ASN A 90 -16.54 2.99 -20.29
CA ASN A 90 -17.84 3.66 -20.36
C ASN A 90 -19.03 2.67 -20.29
N SER A 91 -18.85 1.46 -20.83
CA SER A 91 -19.86 0.39 -20.76
C SER A 91 -20.10 -0.17 -19.36
N GLU A 92 -19.11 -0.05 -18.47
CA GLU A 92 -19.16 -0.63 -17.12
C GLU A 92 -19.38 0.45 -16.04
N TYR A 93 -19.27 1.73 -16.41
CA TYR A 93 -19.33 2.87 -15.50
C TYR A 93 -20.51 2.83 -14.51
N GLU A 94 -21.74 2.67 -15.01
CA GLU A 94 -22.94 2.65 -14.15
C GLU A 94 -22.93 1.46 -13.18
N ALA A 95 -22.50 0.28 -13.65
CA ALA A 95 -22.42 -0.91 -12.80
C ALA A 95 -21.34 -0.76 -11.72
N VAL A 96 -20.20 -0.16 -12.07
CA VAL A 96 -19.11 0.11 -11.13
C VAL A 96 -19.50 1.18 -10.11
N LYS A 97 -20.22 2.22 -10.53
CA LYS A 97 -20.77 3.25 -9.65
C LYS A 97 -21.74 2.67 -8.62
N GLU A 98 -22.63 1.77 -9.04
CA GLU A 98 -23.52 1.05 -8.13
C GLU A 98 -22.73 0.19 -7.12
N LEU A 99 -21.77 -0.59 -7.60
CA LEU A 99 -20.93 -1.44 -6.75
C LEU A 99 -20.08 -0.62 -5.75
N ALA A 100 -19.54 0.52 -6.16
CA ALA A 100 -18.84 1.45 -5.27
C ALA A 100 -19.76 1.98 -4.17
N GLY A 101 -21.02 2.32 -4.51
CA GLY A 101 -22.04 2.71 -3.54
C GLY A 101 -22.37 1.59 -2.54
N GLU A 102 -22.51 0.35 -3.00
CA GLU A 102 -22.71 -0.81 -2.12
C GLU A 102 -21.51 -1.05 -1.19
N MET A 103 -20.28 -0.92 -1.70
CA MET A 103 -19.07 -1.02 -0.88
C MET A 103 -19.05 0.05 0.21
N LYS A 104 -19.33 1.31 -0.14
CA LYS A 104 -19.43 2.41 0.83
C LYS A 104 -20.47 2.12 1.91
N ALA A 105 -21.65 1.63 1.52
CA ALA A 105 -22.71 1.29 2.47
C ALA A 105 -22.28 0.19 3.46
N ARG A 106 -21.63 -0.87 2.97
CA ARG A 106 -21.08 -1.95 3.82
C ARG A 106 -19.98 -1.45 4.76
N MET A 107 -19.11 -0.56 4.27
CA MET A 107 -18.05 0.04 5.09
C MET A 107 -18.63 0.94 6.19
N LEU A 108 -19.70 1.67 5.92
CA LEU A 108 -20.41 2.46 6.94
C LEU A 108 -21.04 1.57 8.01
N GLU A 109 -21.63 0.44 7.63
CA GLU A 109 -22.19 -0.54 8.58
C GLU A 109 -21.10 -1.17 9.46
N ALA A 110 -19.94 -1.45 8.89
CA ALA A 110 -18.80 -2.05 9.60
C ALA A 110 -18.04 -1.04 10.49
N ALA A 111 -18.16 0.26 10.24
CA ALA A 111 -17.42 1.29 10.95
C ALA A 111 -17.90 1.45 12.40
N LYS A 112 -16.97 1.26 13.35
CA LYS A 112 -17.26 1.27 14.80
C LYS A 112 -16.88 2.58 15.49
N THR A 113 -16.01 3.37 14.85
CA THR A 113 -15.48 4.61 15.42
C THR A 113 -16.07 5.82 14.69
N ALA A 114 -16.24 6.93 15.40
CA ALA A 114 -16.74 8.17 14.80
C ALA A 114 -15.83 8.66 13.65
N GLU A 115 -14.52 8.51 13.82
CA GLU A 115 -13.52 8.81 12.79
C GLU A 115 -13.66 7.90 11.57
N GLY A 116 -13.86 6.60 11.77
CA GLY A 116 -14.09 5.65 10.68
C GLY A 116 -15.39 5.92 9.93
N ILE A 117 -16.48 6.23 10.63
CA ILE A 117 -17.75 6.62 10.02
C ILE A 117 -17.58 7.91 9.20
N THR A 118 -16.89 8.91 9.76
CA THR A 118 -16.63 10.19 9.07
C THR A 118 -15.77 9.97 7.84
N GLY A 119 -14.70 9.18 7.95
CA GLY A 119 -13.82 8.85 6.84
C GLY A 119 -14.55 8.14 5.70
N VAL A 120 -15.39 7.15 5.99
CA VAL A 120 -16.16 6.46 4.96
C VAL A 120 -17.27 7.35 4.40
N ARG A 121 -17.93 8.18 5.21
CA ARG A 121 -19.04 9.03 4.75
C ARG A 121 -18.54 10.16 3.84
N ASP A 122 -17.49 10.86 4.28
CA ASP A 122 -17.07 12.15 3.73
C ASP A 122 -15.80 12.06 2.86
N HIS A 123 -15.05 10.96 2.96
CA HIS A 123 -13.74 10.78 2.30
C HIS A 123 -13.64 9.41 1.60
N PHE A 124 -14.75 8.86 1.12
CA PHE A 124 -14.71 7.60 0.39
C PHE A 124 -13.93 7.78 -0.93
N PRO A 125 -12.90 6.96 -1.21
CA PRO A 125 -12.01 7.18 -2.35
C PRO A 125 -12.67 7.17 -3.73
N PHE A 126 -13.86 6.57 -3.86
CA PHE A 126 -14.59 6.38 -5.11
C PHE A 126 -15.89 7.21 -5.18
N ASP A 127 -16.03 8.25 -4.37
CA ASP A 127 -17.17 9.18 -4.44
C ASP A 127 -17.07 10.15 -5.64
N ASP A 128 -15.96 10.15 -6.38
CA ASP A 128 -15.71 11.02 -7.53
C ASP A 128 -16.50 10.64 -8.79
N PHE A 129 -17.23 9.51 -8.78
CA PHE A 129 -18.18 9.11 -9.83
C PHE A 129 -19.44 9.99 -9.92
N ASP A 130 -19.57 11.06 -9.13
CA ASP A 130 -20.67 12.03 -9.25
C ASP A 130 -20.30 13.17 -10.23
N GLU A 131 -20.16 12.83 -11.50
CA GLU A 131 -20.17 13.83 -12.57
C GLU A 131 -21.60 14.36 -12.73
N SER A 132 -21.99 15.32 -11.87
CA SER A 132 -23.27 16.03 -12.04
C SER A 132 -23.28 16.71 -13.40
N THR A 133 -24.12 16.21 -14.33
CA THR A 133 -24.38 16.80 -15.64
C THR A 133 -25.55 17.77 -15.61
#